data_AF-A0A1C5V849-F1
#
_entry.id   AF-A0A1C5V849-F1
#
_cell.length_a   1.000
_cell.length_b   1.000
_cell.length_c   1.000
_cell.angle_alpha   90.00
_cell.angle_beta   90.00
_cell.angle_gamma   90.00
#
_symmetry.space_group_name_H-M   'P 1'
#
loop_
_entity.id
_entity.type
_entity.pdbx_description
1 polymer ?
#
loop_
_entity_poly.entity_id
_entity_poly.type
_entity_poly.pdbx_seq_one_letter_code
_entity_poly.pdbx_strand_id
1 'polypeptide(L)'
;MFRVSVILVAAGSGTRMGGVPKQFLHLGSMTVVEHSIHTFAQIPSVAEIIVVTKEEEISRMKSLLDEYNEVIPIKVTAGGSTRQESVARGVEACGQEITHVAIHDAARPLVRRKDVEHVFADALEYRAATLGVVSKDTIKVVHHGIIDETPQRSTLYLTQTPQVFEIVLYRRAMKFAALHEFDFTDDCQLVEAIGVPVHMTPGDYRNMKLTTPEDIAVAQALLEEEERKSSRMRIGHGYDVHRLVEGRKLILGGVEISHTVGLLGHSDADVLVHAVMDALLGAAALGDIGQHFPDTDPAFAGADSIKLLEYVCALLAKQGYHVGNIDATIIAQKPKLAEFLPQMREKIATACKVGLDAVNIKATTEEKLGFTGEERGIAAHAIVLIES
;
A
#
# COMPACT_ATOMS: atom_id res chain seq x y z
N MET A 1 -1.89 -11.32 -29.54
CA MET A 1 -1.88 -11.25 -28.06
C MET A 1 -2.31 -9.85 -27.67
N PHE A 2 -3.26 -9.71 -26.75
CA PHE A 2 -3.72 -8.39 -26.28
C PHE A 2 -2.59 -7.72 -25.49
N ARG A 3 -2.07 -6.61 -26.02
CA ARG A 3 -0.98 -5.81 -25.44
C ARG A 3 -1.39 -4.34 -25.45
N VAL A 4 -1.34 -3.73 -24.28
CA VAL A 4 -1.83 -2.36 -24.04
C VAL A 4 -0.65 -1.45 -23.72
N SER A 5 -0.61 -0.28 -24.36
CA SER A 5 0.24 0.84 -23.94
C SER A 5 -0.63 1.85 -23.19
N VAL A 6 -0.25 2.18 -21.96
CA VAL A 6 -0.99 3.17 -21.15
C VAL A 6 -0.42 4.55 -21.42
N ILE A 7 -1.25 5.47 -21.93
CA ILE A 7 -0.89 6.87 -22.11
C ILE A 7 -1.37 7.64 -20.89
N LEU A 8 -0.44 7.97 -20.00
CA LEU A 8 -0.71 8.67 -18.76
C LEU A 8 -0.53 10.18 -18.96
N VAL A 9 -1.65 10.91 -19.06
CA VAL A 9 -1.65 12.34 -19.35
C VAL A 9 -1.45 13.14 -18.06
N ALA A 10 -0.26 13.73 -17.92
CA ALA A 10 0.19 14.49 -16.75
C ALA A 10 0.62 15.94 -17.09
N ALA A 11 0.34 16.44 -18.30
CA ALA A 11 0.76 17.78 -18.75
C ALA A 11 -0.12 18.95 -18.27
N GLY A 12 -1.12 18.71 -17.43
CA GLY A 12 -2.07 19.73 -16.98
C GLY A 12 -1.42 20.86 -16.16
N SER A 13 -1.85 22.10 -16.37
CA SER A 13 -1.28 23.29 -15.71
C SER A 13 -1.71 23.52 -14.25
N GLY A 14 -2.69 22.76 -13.74
CA GLY A 14 -3.11 22.88 -12.33
C GLY A 14 -3.68 24.25 -11.94
N THR A 15 -4.17 25.05 -12.89
CA THR A 15 -4.65 26.43 -12.63
C THR A 15 -5.73 26.51 -11.55
N ARG A 16 -6.65 25.53 -11.51
CA ARG A 16 -7.70 25.39 -10.48
C ARG A 16 -7.18 24.95 -9.10
N MET A 17 -5.92 24.55 -9.01
CA MET A 17 -5.20 24.11 -7.79
C MET A 17 -4.22 25.19 -7.29
N GLY A 18 -4.41 26.46 -7.68
CA GLY A 18 -3.49 27.53 -7.31
C GLY A 18 -2.12 27.46 -7.99
N GLY A 19 -2.01 26.75 -9.12
CA GLY A 19 -0.77 26.64 -9.90
C GLY A 19 0.17 25.50 -9.50
N VAL A 20 -0.23 24.67 -8.53
CA VAL A 20 0.58 23.51 -8.11
C VAL A 20 0.39 22.35 -9.11
N PRO A 21 1.48 21.75 -9.65
CA PRO A 21 1.40 20.58 -10.49
C PRO A 21 0.93 19.34 -9.71
N LYS A 22 -0.38 19.08 -9.75
CA LYS A 22 -1.06 18.06 -8.95
C LYS A 22 -0.51 16.64 -9.10
N GLN A 23 0.07 16.31 -10.25
CA GLN A 23 0.67 14.99 -10.51
C GLN A 23 1.80 14.65 -9.54
N PHE A 24 2.47 15.66 -8.98
CA PHE A 24 3.55 15.49 -8.00
C PHE A 24 3.11 15.70 -6.54
N LEU A 25 1.82 15.92 -6.29
CA LEU A 25 1.31 16.02 -4.92
C LEU A 25 1.28 14.63 -4.28
N HIS A 26 1.70 14.56 -3.02
CA HIS A 26 1.60 13.33 -2.25
C HIS A 26 0.17 13.06 -1.82
N LEU A 27 -0.21 11.80 -1.96
CA LEU A 27 -1.46 11.22 -1.53
C LEU A 27 -1.11 9.97 -0.70
N GLY A 28 -0.95 10.13 0.61
CA GLY A 28 -0.29 9.12 1.44
C GLY A 28 1.22 9.08 1.15
N SER A 29 1.80 7.89 1.00
CA SER A 29 3.23 7.69 0.74
C SER A 29 3.65 7.94 -0.71
N MET A 30 2.71 7.88 -1.66
CA MET A 30 2.97 8.01 -3.10
C MET A 30 2.46 9.34 -3.65
N THR A 31 3.04 9.83 -4.73
CA THR A 31 2.46 10.94 -5.51
C THR A 31 1.26 10.49 -6.32
N VAL A 32 0.42 11.45 -6.72
CA VAL A 32 -0.76 11.22 -7.56
C VAL A 32 -0.45 10.43 -8.83
N VAL A 33 0.68 10.72 -9.51
CA VAL A 33 1.09 9.99 -10.71
C VAL A 33 1.53 8.56 -10.39
N GLU A 34 2.25 8.36 -9.28
CA GLU A 34 2.73 7.04 -8.85
C GLU A 34 1.58 6.09 -8.54
N HIS A 35 0.50 6.56 -7.90
CA HIS A 35 -0.70 5.74 -7.67
C HIS A 35 -1.27 5.13 -8.96
N SER A 36 -1.34 5.93 -10.02
CA SER A 36 -1.79 5.44 -11.33
C SER A 36 -0.81 4.41 -11.89
N ILE A 37 0.49 4.71 -11.89
CA ILE A 37 1.54 3.83 -12.41
C ILE A 37 1.58 2.51 -11.66
N HIS A 38 1.53 2.54 -10.33
CA HIS A 38 1.50 1.37 -9.47
C HIS A 38 0.34 0.44 -9.83
N THR A 39 -0.85 1.00 -10.10
CA THR A 39 -2.02 0.19 -10.52
C THR A 39 -1.80 -0.45 -11.89
N PHE A 40 -1.35 0.30 -12.90
CA PHE A 40 -1.17 -0.24 -14.25
C PHE A 40 -0.01 -1.22 -14.36
N ALA A 41 1.10 -0.98 -13.66
CA ALA A 41 2.29 -1.82 -13.70
C ALA A 41 2.03 -3.26 -13.22
N GLN A 42 0.99 -3.47 -12.41
CA GLN A 42 0.60 -4.78 -11.90
C GLN A 42 -0.27 -5.60 -12.85
N ILE A 43 -0.70 -5.02 -13.98
CA ILE A 43 -1.64 -5.66 -14.92
C ILE A 43 -0.84 -6.34 -16.04
N PRO A 44 -0.91 -7.68 -16.18
CA PRO A 44 -0.06 -8.42 -17.12
C PRO A 44 -0.20 -8.04 -18.60
N SER A 45 -1.36 -7.51 -19.02
CA SER A 45 -1.58 -7.08 -20.40
C SER A 45 -1.03 -5.69 -20.71
N VAL A 46 -0.61 -4.91 -19.69
CA VAL A 46 0.06 -3.63 -19.88
C VAL A 46 1.51 -3.91 -20.23
N ALA A 47 1.91 -3.54 -21.44
CA ALA A 47 3.24 -3.80 -21.97
C ALA A 47 4.22 -2.65 -21.70
N GLU A 48 3.72 -1.42 -21.62
CA GLU A 48 4.50 -0.22 -21.36
C GLU A 48 3.58 0.91 -20.85
N ILE A 49 4.20 1.92 -20.22
CA ILE A 49 3.53 3.16 -19.82
C ILE A 49 4.25 4.34 -20.45
N ILE A 50 3.50 5.20 -21.13
CA ILE A 50 3.97 6.46 -21.71
C ILE A 50 3.42 7.61 -20.87
N VAL A 51 4.29 8.27 -20.13
CA VAL A 51 3.93 9.45 -19.32
C VAL A 51 4.12 10.70 -20.17
N VAL A 52 3.04 11.45 -20.38
CA VAL A 52 3.06 12.70 -21.11
C VAL A 52 3.03 13.86 -20.12
N THR A 53 4.13 14.61 -20.02
CA THR A 53 4.27 15.72 -19.06
C THR A 53 4.74 17.00 -19.78
N LYS A 54 4.80 18.12 -19.07
CA LYS A 54 5.38 19.36 -19.63
C LYS A 54 6.88 19.19 -19.88
N GLU A 55 7.42 19.84 -20.89
CA GLU A 55 8.83 19.77 -21.28
C GLU A 55 9.77 20.03 -20.08
N GLU A 56 9.47 21.09 -19.32
CA GLU A 56 10.24 21.50 -18.14
C GLU A 56 10.20 20.48 -16.98
N GLU A 57 9.20 19.59 -16.97
CA GLU A 57 9.00 18.58 -15.92
C GLU A 57 9.52 17.19 -16.30
N ILE A 58 10.06 17.00 -17.52
CA ILE A 58 10.53 15.68 -18.00
C ILE A 58 11.61 15.11 -17.09
N SER A 59 12.62 15.92 -16.73
CA SER A 59 13.73 15.46 -15.88
C SER A 59 13.24 15.05 -14.49
N ARG A 60 12.33 15.82 -13.91
CA ARG A 60 11.72 15.51 -12.60
C ARG A 60 10.89 14.24 -12.66
N MET A 61 10.07 14.09 -13.71
CA MET A 61 9.24 12.90 -13.90
C MET A 61 10.09 11.64 -14.10
N LYS A 62 11.18 11.71 -14.87
CA LYS A 62 12.10 10.57 -15.00
C LYS A 62 12.67 10.15 -13.65
N SER A 63 13.23 11.09 -12.90
CA SER A 63 13.80 10.81 -11.58
C SER A 63 12.79 10.22 -10.59
N LEU A 64 11.52 10.63 -10.66
CA LEU A 64 10.45 10.07 -9.83
C LEU A 64 10.12 8.61 -10.20
N LEU A 65 10.27 8.26 -11.48
CA LEU A 65 9.81 6.98 -12.02
C LEU A 65 10.94 5.95 -12.22
N ASP A 66 12.17 6.28 -11.85
CA ASP A 66 13.34 5.42 -12.03
C ASP A 66 13.14 4.04 -11.37
N GLU A 67 12.56 3.99 -10.17
CA GLU A 67 12.30 2.73 -9.45
C GLU A 67 11.25 1.84 -10.15
N TYR A 68 10.29 2.43 -10.85
CA TYR A 68 9.24 1.69 -11.56
C TYR A 68 9.72 1.10 -12.89
N ASN A 69 10.83 1.63 -13.44
CA ASN A 69 11.35 1.18 -14.73
C ASN A 69 11.94 -0.24 -14.66
N GLU A 70 12.23 -0.76 -13.46
CA GLU A 70 12.58 -2.15 -13.23
C GLU A 70 11.36 -3.09 -13.29
N VAL A 71 10.15 -2.55 -13.08
CA VAL A 71 8.88 -3.31 -13.04
C VAL A 71 8.23 -3.36 -14.42
N ILE A 72 8.17 -2.23 -15.11
CA ILE A 72 7.55 -2.10 -16.43
C ILE A 72 8.29 -1.05 -17.27
N PRO A 73 8.41 -1.20 -18.60
CA PRO A 73 8.99 -0.16 -19.44
C PRO A 73 8.21 1.16 -19.33
N ILE A 74 8.87 2.23 -18.88
CA ILE A 74 8.30 3.57 -18.80
C ILE A 74 9.03 4.52 -19.76
N LYS A 75 8.27 5.25 -20.57
CA LYS A 75 8.80 6.35 -21.39
C LYS A 75 8.16 7.67 -20.93
N VAL A 76 8.94 8.73 -20.92
CA VAL A 76 8.45 10.09 -20.62
C VAL A 76 8.60 10.96 -21.86
N THR A 77 7.52 11.60 -22.29
CA THR A 77 7.48 12.47 -23.47
C THR A 77 6.82 13.82 -23.15
N ALA A 78 7.14 14.81 -23.98
CA ALA A 78 6.59 16.15 -23.87
C ALA A 78 5.15 16.21 -24.41
N GLY A 79 4.25 16.83 -23.66
CA GLY A 79 2.89 17.15 -24.09
C GLY A 79 2.84 18.27 -25.14
N GLY A 80 1.71 18.34 -25.85
CA GLY A 80 1.41 19.41 -26.79
C GLY A 80 0.71 20.61 -26.14
N SER A 81 0.24 21.53 -26.97
CA SER A 81 -0.51 22.72 -26.54
C SER A 81 -1.95 22.38 -26.11
N THR A 82 -2.53 21.32 -26.67
CA THR A 82 -3.85 20.80 -26.29
C THR A 82 -3.75 19.40 -25.65
N ARG A 83 -4.87 18.96 -25.04
CA ARG A 83 -4.98 17.59 -24.52
C ARG A 83 -4.84 16.57 -25.66
N GLN A 84 -5.51 16.81 -26.79
CA GLN A 84 -5.46 15.93 -27.97
C GLN A 84 -4.03 15.79 -28.51
N GLU A 85 -3.28 16.89 -28.65
CA GLU A 85 -1.88 16.85 -29.08
C GLU A 85 -0.99 16.09 -28.09
N SER A 86 -1.21 16.27 -26.79
CA SER A 86 -0.48 15.56 -25.74
C SER A 86 -0.69 14.05 -25.83
N VAL A 87 -1.94 13.62 -25.99
CA VAL A 87 -2.27 12.20 -26.16
C VAL A 87 -1.67 11.65 -27.46
N ALA A 88 -1.74 12.41 -28.56
CA ALA A 88 -1.18 12.01 -29.85
C ALA A 88 0.32 11.72 -29.77
N ARG A 89 1.10 12.60 -29.12
CA ARG A 89 2.53 12.38 -28.87
C ARG A 89 2.80 11.15 -28.00
N GLY A 90 1.92 10.87 -27.03
CA GLY A 90 1.96 9.63 -26.26
C GLY A 90 1.78 8.39 -27.14
N VAL A 91 0.77 8.40 -28.01
CA VAL A 91 0.45 7.28 -28.92
C VAL A 91 1.52 7.07 -30.00
N GLU A 92 2.21 8.12 -30.42
CA GLU A 92 3.36 8.04 -31.33
C GLU A 92 4.57 7.35 -30.68
N ALA A 93 4.73 7.46 -29.36
CA ALA A 93 5.82 6.82 -28.62
C ALA A 93 5.59 5.33 -28.32
N CYS A 94 4.41 4.79 -28.64
CA CYS A 94 4.07 3.38 -28.43
C CYS A 94 4.96 2.42 -29.23
N GLY A 95 5.25 1.25 -28.65
CA GLY A 95 5.89 0.12 -29.32
C GLY A 95 5.09 -0.39 -30.53
N GLN A 96 5.77 -1.09 -31.44
CA GLN A 96 5.15 -1.62 -32.67
C GLN A 96 4.24 -2.83 -32.40
N GLU A 97 4.48 -3.55 -31.30
CA GLU A 97 3.74 -4.74 -30.89
C GLU A 97 2.47 -4.42 -30.08
N ILE A 98 2.21 -3.15 -29.81
CA ILE A 98 1.04 -2.68 -29.07
C ILE A 98 -0.20 -2.83 -29.94
N THR A 99 -1.26 -3.38 -29.35
CA THR A 99 -2.55 -3.60 -30.02
C THR A 99 -3.60 -2.58 -29.62
N HIS A 100 -3.53 -2.07 -28.39
CA HIS A 100 -4.49 -1.15 -27.80
C HIS A 100 -3.78 -0.05 -27.03
N VAL A 101 -4.40 1.12 -26.97
CA VAL A 101 -3.96 2.24 -26.13
C VAL A 101 -4.99 2.48 -25.05
N ALA A 102 -4.53 2.70 -23.83
CA ALA A 102 -5.36 3.08 -22.69
C ALA A 102 -4.99 4.49 -22.26
N ILE A 103 -5.83 5.47 -22.58
CA ILE A 103 -5.60 6.87 -22.21
C ILE A 103 -6.16 7.11 -20.81
N HIS A 104 -5.27 7.47 -19.88
CA HIS A 104 -5.60 7.72 -18.48
C HIS A 104 -5.21 9.13 -18.05
N ASP A 105 -6.05 9.74 -17.23
CA ASP A 105 -5.73 11.05 -16.64
C ASP A 105 -4.89 10.78 -15.38
N ALA A 106 -3.66 11.29 -15.30
CA ALA A 106 -2.83 11.14 -14.10
C ALA A 106 -3.52 11.68 -12.83
N ALA A 107 -4.46 12.61 -13.01
CA ALA A 107 -5.29 13.16 -11.95
C ALA A 107 -6.38 12.21 -11.42
N ARG A 108 -6.44 10.95 -11.87
CA ARG A 108 -7.33 9.92 -11.33
C ARG A 108 -6.50 8.82 -10.66
N PRO A 109 -5.93 9.09 -9.46
CA PRO A 109 -5.01 8.16 -8.81
C PRO A 109 -5.70 6.90 -8.27
N LEU A 110 -7.01 6.96 -8.02
CA LEU A 110 -7.76 5.89 -7.33
C LEU A 110 -8.44 4.90 -8.28
N VAL A 111 -7.98 4.81 -9.53
CA VAL A 111 -8.45 3.75 -10.44
C VAL A 111 -8.04 2.39 -9.86
N ARG A 112 -8.94 1.40 -9.88
CA ARG A 112 -8.62 0.07 -9.35
C ARG A 112 -8.36 -0.90 -10.48
N ARG A 113 -7.43 -1.83 -10.23
CA ARG A 113 -7.06 -2.91 -11.14
C ARG A 113 -8.27 -3.62 -11.79
N LYS A 114 -9.26 -4.02 -10.98
CA LYS A 114 -10.45 -4.73 -11.49
C LYS A 114 -11.26 -3.90 -12.50
N ASP A 115 -11.32 -2.58 -12.32
CA ASP A 115 -12.08 -1.69 -13.20
C ASP A 115 -11.30 -1.51 -14.51
N VAL A 116 -9.96 -1.45 -14.45
CA VAL A 116 -9.07 -1.43 -15.62
C VAL A 116 -9.17 -2.75 -16.42
N GLU A 117 -9.10 -3.89 -15.76
CA GLU A 117 -9.20 -5.20 -16.41
C GLU A 117 -10.57 -5.40 -17.08
N HIS A 118 -11.65 -4.84 -16.50
CA HIS A 118 -12.98 -4.87 -17.10
C HIS A 118 -13.07 -4.03 -18.38
N VAL A 119 -12.61 -2.77 -18.36
CA VAL A 119 -12.62 -1.92 -19.57
C VAL A 119 -11.66 -2.45 -20.64
N PHE A 120 -10.61 -3.18 -20.26
CA PHE A 120 -9.74 -3.88 -21.20
C PHE A 120 -10.46 -5.04 -21.89
N ALA A 121 -11.24 -5.82 -21.16
CA ALA A 121 -12.06 -6.90 -21.72
C ALA A 121 -13.11 -6.33 -22.69
N ASP A 122 -13.81 -5.27 -22.30
CA ASP A 122 -14.78 -4.61 -23.17
C ASP A 122 -14.11 -3.99 -24.40
N ALA A 123 -12.94 -3.36 -24.27
CA ALA A 123 -12.22 -2.84 -25.41
C ALA A 123 -11.75 -3.94 -26.37
N LEU A 124 -11.45 -5.15 -25.87
CA LEU A 124 -11.12 -6.29 -26.72
C LEU A 124 -12.35 -6.79 -27.51
N GLU A 125 -13.55 -6.73 -26.93
CA GLU A 125 -14.80 -7.13 -27.58
C GLU A 125 -15.33 -6.05 -28.55
N TYR A 126 -15.42 -4.81 -28.08
CA TYR A 126 -16.04 -3.69 -28.78
C TYR A 126 -15.05 -2.81 -29.54
N ARG A 127 -13.74 -3.03 -29.41
CA ARG A 127 -12.63 -2.29 -30.03
C ARG A 127 -12.42 -0.86 -29.50
N ALA A 128 -13.41 -0.32 -28.78
CA ALA A 128 -13.40 0.96 -28.13
C ALA A 128 -14.29 0.89 -26.88
N ALA A 129 -13.73 1.17 -25.71
CA ALA A 129 -14.46 1.19 -24.45
C ALA A 129 -13.94 2.28 -23.51
N THR A 130 -14.80 2.78 -22.64
CA THR A 130 -14.44 3.80 -21.64
C THR A 130 -15.12 3.49 -20.32
N LEU A 131 -14.47 3.83 -19.21
CA LEU A 131 -15.11 3.77 -17.91
C LEU A 131 -16.11 4.92 -17.75
N GLY A 132 -17.23 4.66 -17.10
CA GLY A 132 -18.14 5.72 -16.66
C GLY A 132 -19.15 5.26 -15.62
N VAL A 133 -19.73 6.24 -14.94
CA VAL A 133 -20.73 6.01 -13.89
C VAL A 133 -21.99 6.83 -14.17
N VAL A 134 -23.16 6.32 -13.82
CA VAL A 134 -24.40 7.08 -13.94
C VAL A 134 -24.33 8.33 -13.05
N SER A 135 -24.82 9.47 -13.53
CA SER A 135 -24.90 10.70 -12.73
C SER A 135 -25.76 10.46 -11.49
N LYS A 136 -25.24 10.83 -10.30
CA LYS A 136 -26.03 10.84 -9.06
C LYS A 136 -26.96 12.05 -9.02
N ASP A 137 -26.46 13.17 -9.53
CA ASP A 137 -27.13 14.45 -9.51
C ASP A 137 -28.14 14.58 -10.66
N THR A 138 -29.18 15.37 -10.41
CA THR A 138 -30.11 15.78 -11.47
C THR A 138 -29.43 16.83 -12.32
N ILE A 139 -29.25 16.55 -13.61
CA ILE A 139 -28.64 17.49 -14.55
C ILE A 139 -29.73 18.37 -15.19
N LYS A 140 -29.42 19.65 -15.37
CA LYS A 140 -30.27 20.63 -16.07
C LYS A 140 -29.51 21.15 -17.28
N VAL A 141 -30.14 21.15 -18.45
CA VAL A 141 -29.68 21.93 -19.60
C VAL A 141 -30.16 23.36 -19.38
N VAL A 142 -29.24 24.32 -19.38
CA VAL A 142 -29.53 25.72 -19.01
C VAL A 142 -29.04 26.64 -20.12
N HIS A 143 -29.94 27.49 -20.63
CA HIS A 143 -29.63 28.52 -21.61
C HIS A 143 -29.92 29.90 -21.00
N HIS A 144 -28.93 30.81 -21.02
CA HIS A 144 -29.07 32.16 -20.44
C HIS A 144 -29.56 32.18 -18.98
N GLY A 145 -29.15 31.19 -18.17
CA GLY A 145 -29.56 31.06 -16.77
C GLY A 145 -30.97 30.50 -16.55
N ILE A 146 -31.69 30.14 -17.61
CA ILE A 146 -33.02 29.53 -17.55
C ILE A 146 -32.90 28.04 -17.85
N ILE A 147 -33.56 27.21 -17.02
CA ILE A 147 -33.65 25.77 -17.24
C ILE A 147 -34.47 25.52 -18.51
N ASP A 148 -33.86 24.86 -19.48
CA ASP A 148 -34.46 24.47 -20.75
C ASP A 148 -34.99 23.03 -20.69
N GLU A 149 -34.14 22.10 -20.22
CA GLU A 149 -34.47 20.68 -20.15
C GLU A 149 -33.93 20.04 -18.86
N THR A 150 -34.62 18.99 -18.40
CA THR A 150 -34.09 18.05 -17.41
C THR A 150 -34.02 16.66 -18.04
N PRO A 151 -32.86 16.24 -18.56
CA PRO A 151 -32.74 14.95 -19.22
C PRO A 151 -32.94 13.78 -18.24
N GLN A 152 -33.27 12.61 -18.77
CA GLN A 152 -33.46 11.40 -17.97
C GLN A 152 -32.13 10.96 -17.34
N ARG A 153 -31.98 11.12 -16.02
CA ARG A 153 -30.70 10.87 -15.31
C ARG A 153 -30.08 9.49 -15.57
N SER A 154 -30.89 8.44 -15.75
CA SER A 154 -30.39 7.07 -15.99
C SER A 154 -29.65 6.91 -17.31
N THR A 155 -29.77 7.86 -18.24
CA THR A 155 -29.04 7.88 -19.51
C THR A 155 -27.82 8.80 -19.49
N LEU A 156 -27.57 9.51 -18.39
CA LEU A 156 -26.48 10.46 -18.25
C LEU A 156 -25.32 9.82 -17.48
N TYR A 157 -24.16 9.72 -18.12
CA TYR A 157 -22.96 9.15 -17.54
C TYR A 157 -21.90 10.25 -17.34
N LEU A 158 -21.18 10.13 -16.23
CA LEU A 158 -19.94 10.85 -15.97
C LEU A 158 -18.80 10.00 -16.52
N THR A 159 -18.27 10.38 -17.67
CA THR A 159 -17.15 9.68 -18.31
C THR A 159 -15.91 9.76 -17.42
N GLN A 160 -15.24 8.62 -17.29
CA GLN A 160 -13.99 8.44 -16.56
C GLN A 160 -12.87 8.01 -17.51
N THR A 161 -11.70 7.76 -16.95
CA THR A 161 -10.58 7.12 -17.64
C THR A 161 -10.07 5.96 -16.78
N PRO A 162 -9.50 4.88 -17.35
CA PRO A 162 -9.02 4.75 -18.72
C PRO A 162 -10.10 4.72 -19.80
N GLN A 163 -9.73 5.25 -20.96
CA GLN A 163 -10.44 5.06 -22.23
C GLN A 163 -9.55 4.24 -23.13
N VAL A 164 -10.07 3.15 -23.68
CA VAL A 164 -9.27 2.08 -24.24
C VAL A 164 -9.73 1.80 -25.66
N PHE A 165 -8.79 1.87 -26.59
CA PHE A 165 -9.09 1.81 -28.01
C PHE A 165 -8.08 0.91 -28.72
N GLU A 166 -8.54 0.18 -29.75
CA GLU A 166 -7.66 -0.47 -30.71
C GLU A 166 -6.75 0.59 -31.37
N ILE A 167 -5.43 0.35 -31.37
CA ILE A 167 -4.46 1.39 -31.77
C ILE A 167 -4.61 1.82 -33.23
N VAL A 168 -4.99 0.90 -34.12
CA VAL A 168 -5.20 1.17 -35.56
C VAL A 168 -6.40 2.10 -35.75
N LEU A 169 -7.46 1.86 -35.00
CA LEU A 169 -8.68 2.66 -34.98
C LEU A 169 -8.39 4.07 -34.46
N TYR A 170 -7.69 4.16 -33.34
CA TYR A 170 -7.35 5.41 -32.69
C TYR A 170 -6.45 6.29 -33.60
N ARG A 171 -5.43 5.70 -34.23
CA ARG A 171 -4.59 6.40 -35.22
C ARG A 171 -5.38 6.91 -36.42
N ARG A 172 -6.39 6.17 -36.88
CA ARG A 172 -7.29 6.64 -37.95
C ARG A 172 -8.12 7.84 -37.48
N ALA A 173 -8.61 7.79 -36.25
CA ALA A 173 -9.38 8.88 -35.64
C ALA A 173 -8.55 10.17 -35.51
N MET A 174 -7.31 10.07 -35.01
CA MET A 174 -6.39 11.20 -34.93
C MET A 174 -6.11 11.84 -36.29
N LYS A 175 -5.86 11.03 -37.33
CA LYS A 175 -5.66 11.54 -38.70
C LYS A 175 -6.90 12.26 -39.23
N PHE A 176 -8.09 11.74 -38.95
CA PHE A 176 -9.34 12.37 -39.34
C PHE A 176 -9.52 13.73 -38.66
N ALA A 177 -9.31 13.81 -37.34
CA ALA A 177 -9.41 15.07 -36.60
C ALA A 177 -8.39 16.10 -37.09
N ALA A 178 -7.13 15.69 -37.33
CA ALA A 178 -6.10 16.57 -37.86
C ALA A 178 -6.46 17.13 -39.25
N LEU A 179 -7.04 16.31 -40.14
CA LEU A 179 -7.46 16.75 -41.48
C LEU A 179 -8.61 17.78 -41.44
N HIS A 180 -9.46 17.72 -40.43
CA HIS A 180 -10.64 18.58 -40.28
C HIS A 180 -10.45 19.69 -39.25
N GLU A 181 -9.25 19.84 -38.69
CA GLU A 181 -8.92 20.81 -37.64
C GLU A 181 -9.85 20.72 -36.41
N PHE A 182 -10.29 19.51 -36.08
CA PHE A 182 -11.09 19.26 -34.88
C PHE A 182 -10.20 19.09 -33.64
N ASP A 183 -10.57 19.78 -32.55
CA ASP A 183 -9.95 19.65 -31.22
C ASP A 183 -10.98 19.10 -30.23
N PHE A 184 -10.93 17.79 -29.99
CA PHE A 184 -11.81 17.11 -29.06
C PHE A 184 -11.24 17.13 -27.64
N THR A 185 -12.12 17.33 -26.66
CA THR A 185 -11.72 17.35 -25.24
C THR A 185 -11.67 15.96 -24.61
N ASP A 186 -12.25 14.97 -25.31
CA ASP A 186 -12.44 13.59 -24.87
C ASP A 186 -12.08 12.62 -26.01
N ASP A 187 -11.38 11.53 -25.71
CA ASP A 187 -10.91 10.58 -26.73
C ASP A 187 -12.06 9.71 -27.28
N CYS A 188 -13.16 9.59 -26.51
CA CYS A 188 -14.38 8.97 -27.00
C CYS A 188 -14.96 9.75 -28.18
N GLN A 189 -15.06 11.08 -28.06
CA GLN A 189 -15.55 11.95 -29.15
C GLN A 189 -14.71 11.82 -30.42
N LEU A 190 -13.39 11.72 -30.26
CA LEU A 190 -12.46 11.53 -31.37
C LEU A 190 -12.79 10.25 -32.16
N VAL A 191 -13.06 9.14 -31.45
CA VAL A 191 -13.41 7.85 -32.06
C VAL A 191 -14.84 7.82 -32.60
N GLU A 192 -15.79 8.46 -31.93
CA GLU A 192 -17.16 8.63 -32.40
C GLU A 192 -17.22 9.41 -33.72
N ALA A 193 -16.35 10.41 -33.90
CA ALA A 193 -16.29 11.23 -35.11
C ALA A 193 -15.99 10.45 -36.40
N ILE A 194 -15.38 9.26 -36.28
CA ILE A 194 -15.16 8.34 -37.41
C ILE A 194 -16.22 7.24 -37.51
N GLY A 195 -17.36 7.41 -36.83
CA GLY A 195 -18.52 6.51 -36.87
C GLY A 195 -18.35 5.22 -36.08
N VAL A 196 -17.42 5.18 -35.13
CA VAL A 196 -17.16 3.98 -34.32
C VAL A 196 -17.83 4.16 -32.96
N PRO A 197 -18.72 3.25 -32.54
CA PRO A 197 -19.33 3.33 -31.21
C PRO A 197 -18.28 3.04 -30.12
N VAL A 198 -18.40 3.73 -29.00
CA VAL A 198 -17.58 3.50 -27.80
C VAL A 198 -18.45 2.84 -26.73
N HIS A 199 -18.02 1.68 -26.23
CA HIS A 199 -18.71 0.96 -25.17
C HIS A 199 -18.52 1.66 -23.82
N MET A 200 -19.59 1.76 -23.02
CA MET A 200 -19.56 2.36 -21.68
C MET A 200 -19.44 1.26 -20.63
N THR A 201 -18.22 0.99 -20.18
CA THR A 201 -17.93 0.04 -19.10
C THR A 201 -18.31 0.64 -17.74
N PRO A 202 -19.05 -0.08 -16.88
CA PRO A 202 -19.35 0.39 -15.54
C PRO A 202 -18.07 0.68 -14.73
N GLY A 203 -17.91 1.95 -14.32
CA GLY A 203 -16.82 2.41 -13.48
C GLY A 203 -17.16 2.47 -11.98
N ASP A 204 -16.33 3.19 -11.21
CA ASP A 204 -16.54 3.42 -9.78
C ASP A 204 -16.42 4.90 -9.45
N TYR A 205 -17.31 5.40 -8.58
CA TYR A 205 -17.29 6.80 -8.15
C TYR A 205 -15.98 7.21 -7.44
N ARG A 206 -15.24 6.25 -6.86
CA ARG A 206 -13.90 6.45 -6.28
C ARG A 206 -12.86 6.83 -7.33
N ASN A 207 -13.05 6.46 -8.60
CA ASN A 207 -12.19 6.85 -9.72
C ASN A 207 -12.41 8.33 -10.12
N MET A 208 -12.36 9.21 -9.12
CA MET A 208 -12.59 10.65 -9.26
C MET A 208 -11.37 11.37 -9.81
N LYS A 209 -11.61 12.46 -10.54
CA LYS A 209 -10.55 13.30 -11.07
C LYS A 209 -10.24 14.43 -10.09
N LEU A 210 -9.04 14.44 -9.56
CA LEU A 210 -8.53 15.51 -8.72
C LEU A 210 -8.45 16.81 -9.52
N THR A 211 -9.30 17.78 -9.15
CA THR A 211 -9.52 19.02 -9.89
C THR A 211 -9.43 20.24 -8.98
N THR A 212 -9.92 20.13 -7.75
CA THR A 212 -9.87 21.17 -6.70
C THR A 212 -9.15 20.67 -5.45
N PRO A 213 -8.74 21.56 -4.52
CA PRO A 213 -8.08 21.16 -3.28
C PRO A 213 -8.92 20.20 -2.41
N GLU A 214 -10.24 20.36 -2.41
CA GLU A 214 -11.16 19.49 -1.67
C GLU A 214 -11.11 18.04 -2.17
N ASP A 215 -10.87 17.83 -3.47
CA ASP A 215 -10.75 16.49 -4.04
C ASP A 215 -9.57 15.72 -3.43
N ILE A 216 -8.49 16.39 -3.03
CA ILE A 216 -7.34 15.75 -2.38
C ILE A 216 -7.75 15.19 -1.02
N ALA A 217 -8.44 15.98 -0.20
CA ALA A 217 -8.89 15.55 1.12
C ALA A 217 -9.84 14.34 1.01
N VAL A 218 -10.74 14.37 0.02
CA VAL A 218 -11.62 13.22 -0.27
C VAL A 218 -10.80 11.99 -0.68
N ALA A 219 -9.82 12.16 -1.58
CA ALA A 219 -9.00 11.05 -2.04
C ALA A 219 -8.13 10.46 -0.92
N GLN A 220 -7.61 11.28 0.00
CA GLN A 220 -6.87 10.82 1.18
C GLN A 220 -7.76 9.97 2.08
N ALA A 221 -8.96 10.46 2.42
CA ALA A 221 -9.90 9.70 3.25
C ALA A 221 -10.31 8.37 2.62
N LEU A 222 -10.46 8.31 1.30
CA LEU A 222 -10.78 7.06 0.59
C LEU A 222 -9.64 6.04 0.68
N LEU A 223 -8.38 6.47 0.59
CA LEU A 223 -7.21 5.59 0.75
C LEU A 223 -7.06 5.10 2.19
N GLU A 224 -7.17 5.98 3.17
CA GLU A 224 -7.12 5.62 4.60
C GLU A 224 -8.21 4.59 4.96
N GLU A 225 -9.41 4.74 4.40
CA GLU A 225 -10.48 3.76 4.60
C GLU A 225 -10.14 2.39 4.00
N GLU A 226 -9.46 2.37 2.85
CA GLU A 226 -9.06 1.15 2.15
C GLU A 226 -7.91 0.45 2.89
N GLU A 227 -6.91 1.19 3.33
CA GLU A 227 -5.83 0.70 4.20
C GLU A 227 -6.40 0.13 5.51
N ARG A 228 -7.30 0.84 6.18
CA ARG A 228 -7.94 0.36 7.42
C ARG A 228 -8.79 -0.89 7.21
N LYS A 229 -9.43 -1.05 6.04
CA LYS A 229 -10.18 -2.27 5.69
C LYS A 229 -9.26 -3.42 5.29
N SER A 230 -8.07 -3.12 4.77
CA SER A 230 -7.08 -4.11 4.36
C SER A 230 -6.18 -4.55 5.51
N SER A 231 -6.01 -3.74 6.55
CA SER A 231 -5.21 -4.08 7.72
C SER A 231 -5.84 -5.23 8.51
N ARG A 232 -5.15 -6.36 8.56
CA ARG A 232 -5.55 -7.55 9.30
C ARG A 232 -4.83 -7.56 10.64
N MET A 233 -5.58 -7.26 11.69
CA MET A 233 -5.15 -7.48 13.06
C MET A 233 -5.09 -8.97 13.38
N ARG A 234 -3.96 -9.44 13.92
CA ARG A 234 -3.78 -10.80 14.46
C ARG A 234 -3.25 -10.70 15.88
N ILE A 235 -3.76 -11.58 16.75
CA ILE A 235 -3.37 -11.63 18.16
C ILE A 235 -2.56 -12.91 18.39
N GLY A 236 -1.46 -12.78 19.10
CA GLY A 236 -0.66 -13.91 19.56
C GLY A 236 -0.60 -13.97 21.07
N HIS A 237 -0.52 -15.18 21.59
CA HIS A 237 -0.27 -15.46 23.00
C HIS A 237 0.97 -16.33 23.10
N GLY A 238 1.89 -15.94 23.98
CA GLY A 238 3.10 -16.68 24.29
C GLY A 238 3.18 -16.95 25.78
N TYR A 239 3.74 -18.10 26.12
CA TYR A 239 3.96 -18.55 27.49
C TYR A 239 5.27 -19.31 27.55
N ASP A 240 6.14 -18.93 28.47
CA ASP A 240 7.41 -19.62 28.66
C ASP A 240 7.75 -19.76 30.15
N VAL A 241 8.55 -20.78 30.48
CA VAL A 241 8.97 -21.12 31.84
C VAL A 241 10.41 -21.60 31.86
N HIS A 242 11.22 -21.00 32.74
CA HIS A 242 12.57 -21.46 32.99
C HIS A 242 12.81 -21.76 34.49
N ARG A 243 13.59 -22.81 34.73
CA ARG A 243 14.01 -23.22 36.08
C ARG A 243 15.08 -22.28 36.62
N LEU A 244 15.02 -21.95 37.90
CA LEU A 244 16.08 -21.21 38.60
C LEU A 244 17.21 -22.15 39.05
N VAL A 245 18.46 -21.74 38.84
CA VAL A 245 19.67 -22.49 39.22
C VAL A 245 20.76 -21.53 39.72
N GLU A 246 21.64 -22.05 40.58
CA GLU A 246 22.82 -21.31 41.03
C GLU A 246 23.86 -21.16 39.91
N GLY A 247 24.73 -20.15 40.02
CA GLY A 247 25.86 -19.95 39.10
C GLY A 247 25.48 -19.42 37.71
N ARG A 248 24.22 -19.01 37.50
CA ARG A 248 23.74 -18.35 36.27
C ARG A 248 23.34 -16.91 36.58
N LYS A 249 23.50 -16.03 35.58
CA LYS A 249 22.94 -14.67 35.61
C LYS A 249 21.43 -14.74 35.46
N LEU A 250 20.71 -13.86 36.16
CA LEU A 250 19.29 -13.66 35.94
C LEU A 250 19.11 -12.56 34.90
N ILE A 251 18.64 -12.91 33.71
CA ILE A 251 18.37 -11.97 32.61
C ILE A 251 16.88 -12.04 32.29
N LEU A 252 16.23 -10.87 32.28
CA LEU A 252 14.81 -10.71 31.96
C LEU A 252 14.63 -9.43 31.12
N GLY A 253 13.94 -9.51 29.98
CA GLY A 253 13.75 -8.38 29.07
C GLY A 253 15.06 -7.75 28.58
N GLY A 254 16.13 -8.53 28.45
CA GLY A 254 17.49 -8.10 28.11
C GLY A 254 18.21 -7.35 29.23
N VAL A 255 17.68 -7.37 30.46
CA VAL A 255 18.26 -6.70 31.63
C VAL A 255 18.83 -7.73 32.59
N GLU A 256 20.11 -7.59 32.94
CA GLU A 256 20.74 -8.40 33.99
C GLU A 256 20.31 -7.90 35.37
N ILE A 257 19.75 -8.79 36.18
CA ILE A 257 19.25 -8.51 37.52
C ILE A 257 20.17 -9.19 38.54
N SER A 258 20.71 -8.40 39.47
CA SER A 258 21.53 -8.92 40.56
C SER A 258 20.73 -9.86 41.45
N HIS A 259 21.01 -11.17 41.37
CA HIS A 259 20.36 -12.21 42.16
C HIS A 259 21.29 -13.41 42.36
N THR A 260 21.02 -14.24 43.39
CA THR A 260 21.85 -15.42 43.72
C THR A 260 21.64 -16.61 42.79
N VAL A 261 20.53 -16.60 42.04
CA VAL A 261 20.15 -17.64 41.07
C VAL A 261 19.72 -16.97 39.76
N GLY A 262 19.93 -17.68 38.65
CA GLY A 262 19.53 -17.29 37.30
C GLY A 262 18.75 -18.38 36.57
N LEU A 263 18.34 -18.13 35.33
CA LEU A 263 17.49 -19.05 34.57
C LEU A 263 18.32 -20.06 33.78
N LEU A 264 17.89 -21.33 33.83
CA LEU A 264 18.47 -22.44 33.09
C LEU A 264 17.89 -22.50 31.66
N GLY A 265 18.75 -22.46 30.65
CA GLY A 265 18.37 -22.59 29.24
C GLY A 265 19.61 -22.55 28.33
N HIS A 266 19.41 -22.82 27.03
CA HIS A 266 20.49 -22.89 26.04
C HIS A 266 21.02 -21.49 25.66
N SER A 267 20.18 -20.46 25.63
CA SER A 267 20.53 -19.03 25.47
C SER A 267 20.87 -18.36 26.82
N ASP A 268 20.79 -17.02 26.87
CA ASP A 268 20.72 -16.25 28.12
C ASP A 268 19.49 -16.59 29.00
N ALA A 269 18.58 -17.43 28.48
CA ALA A 269 17.38 -17.97 29.15
C ALA A 269 16.39 -16.89 29.60
N ASP A 270 16.24 -15.84 28.81
CA ASP A 270 15.32 -14.75 29.05
C ASP A 270 13.87 -15.15 28.78
N VAL A 271 13.22 -15.71 29.81
CA VAL A 271 11.83 -16.19 29.75
C VAL A 271 10.83 -15.12 29.28
N LEU A 272 11.08 -13.84 29.55
CA LEU A 272 10.20 -12.77 29.12
C LEU A 272 10.31 -12.57 27.61
N VAL A 273 11.53 -12.46 27.09
CA VAL A 273 11.75 -12.24 25.66
C VAL A 273 11.32 -13.47 24.85
N HIS A 274 11.55 -14.67 25.37
CA HIS A 274 11.05 -15.91 24.77
C HIS A 274 9.53 -15.94 24.64
N ALA A 275 8.79 -15.61 25.72
CA ALA A 275 7.33 -15.53 25.66
C ALA A 275 6.84 -14.48 24.64
N VAL A 276 7.53 -13.35 24.51
CA VAL A 276 7.22 -12.33 23.49
C VAL A 276 7.48 -12.86 22.08
N MET A 277 8.60 -13.54 21.84
CA MET A 277 8.90 -14.15 20.54
C MET A 277 7.85 -15.20 20.14
N ASP A 278 7.45 -16.07 21.07
CA ASP A 278 6.40 -17.08 20.82
C ASP A 278 5.06 -16.42 20.48
N ALA A 279 4.68 -15.36 21.21
CA ALA A 279 3.47 -14.62 20.91
C ALA A 279 3.52 -14.02 19.49
N LEU A 280 4.64 -13.43 19.11
CA LEU A 280 4.83 -12.82 17.78
C LEU A 280 4.82 -13.85 16.65
N LEU A 281 5.55 -14.96 16.80
CA LEU A 281 5.57 -16.07 15.84
C LEU A 281 4.20 -16.72 15.71
N GLY A 282 3.51 -16.94 16.84
CA GLY A 282 2.15 -17.48 16.89
C GLY A 282 1.15 -16.56 16.21
N ALA A 283 1.21 -15.25 16.47
CA ALA A 283 0.36 -14.25 15.80
C ALA A 283 0.53 -14.29 14.29
N ALA A 284 1.75 -14.54 13.80
CA ALA A 284 2.05 -14.66 12.37
C ALA A 284 1.77 -16.05 11.77
N ALA A 285 1.41 -17.06 12.59
CA ALA A 285 1.36 -18.48 12.21
C ALA A 285 2.69 -19.02 11.66
N LEU A 286 3.80 -18.61 12.27
CA LEU A 286 5.16 -19.05 11.92
C LEU A 286 5.68 -20.16 12.85
N GLY A 287 4.83 -20.75 13.70
CA GLY A 287 5.24 -21.75 14.69
C GLY A 287 5.69 -21.10 16.00
N ASP A 288 6.70 -21.68 16.63
CA ASP A 288 7.22 -21.35 17.96
C ASP A 288 8.75 -21.17 17.95
N ILE A 289 9.30 -20.64 19.04
CA ILE A 289 10.73 -20.38 19.22
C ILE A 289 11.60 -21.62 18.95
N GLY A 290 11.14 -22.82 19.33
CA GLY A 290 11.90 -24.06 19.19
C GLY A 290 12.09 -24.50 17.73
N GLN A 291 11.17 -24.10 16.85
CA GLN A 291 11.28 -24.34 15.40
C GLN A 291 12.29 -23.38 14.73
N HIS A 292 12.42 -22.16 15.25
CA HIS A 292 13.32 -21.14 14.67
C HIS A 292 14.72 -21.17 15.29
N PHE A 293 14.82 -21.53 16.57
CA PHE A 293 16.06 -21.56 17.34
C PHE A 293 16.16 -22.88 18.13
N PRO A 294 16.46 -24.01 17.46
CA PRO A 294 16.50 -25.30 18.13
C PRO A 294 17.62 -25.38 19.17
N ASP A 295 17.30 -25.87 20.37
CA ASP A 295 18.24 -26.08 21.49
C ASP A 295 19.43 -27.01 21.14
N THR A 296 19.32 -27.80 20.08
CA THR A 296 20.38 -28.69 19.60
C THR A 296 21.44 -28.01 18.74
N ASP A 297 21.20 -26.77 18.29
CA ASP A 297 22.14 -26.02 17.46
C ASP A 297 23.14 -25.25 18.35
N PRO A 298 24.45 -25.58 18.29
CA PRO A 298 25.47 -24.89 19.07
C PRO A 298 25.57 -23.39 18.77
N ALA A 299 25.08 -22.93 17.62
CA ALA A 299 25.12 -21.53 17.21
C ALA A 299 24.30 -20.60 18.14
N PHE A 300 23.31 -21.13 18.84
CA PHE A 300 22.45 -20.35 19.74
C PHE A 300 22.84 -20.47 21.22
N ALA A 301 23.89 -21.24 21.55
CA ALA A 301 24.37 -21.38 22.91
C ALA A 301 24.89 -20.03 23.45
N GLY A 302 24.24 -19.51 24.50
CA GLY A 302 24.55 -18.20 25.07
C GLY A 302 24.19 -17.01 24.17
N ALA A 303 23.29 -17.20 23.20
CA ALA A 303 22.78 -16.11 22.37
C ALA A 303 22.03 -15.07 23.21
N ASP A 304 22.10 -13.81 22.76
CA ASP A 304 21.37 -12.66 23.31
C ASP A 304 19.93 -12.70 22.80
N SER A 305 18.97 -12.92 23.71
CA SER A 305 17.56 -13.05 23.35
C SER A 305 16.98 -11.79 22.71
N ILE A 306 17.54 -10.61 22.98
CA ILE A 306 17.10 -9.36 22.33
C ILE A 306 17.42 -9.41 20.82
N LYS A 307 18.57 -9.99 20.44
CA LYS A 307 18.92 -10.16 19.02
C LYS A 307 18.04 -11.21 18.33
N LEU A 308 17.65 -12.25 19.05
CA LEU A 308 16.70 -13.23 18.54
C LEU A 308 15.33 -12.58 18.32
N LEU A 309 14.90 -11.70 19.21
CA LEU A 309 13.68 -10.91 19.06
C LEU A 309 13.75 -9.98 17.85
N GLU A 310 14.87 -9.28 17.63
CA GLU A 310 15.08 -8.47 16.41
C GLU A 310 14.94 -9.32 15.14
N TYR A 311 15.45 -10.55 15.15
CA TYR A 311 15.30 -11.50 14.04
C TYR A 311 13.85 -11.91 13.82
N VAL A 312 13.09 -12.22 14.89
CA VAL A 312 11.66 -12.53 14.81
C VAL A 312 10.90 -11.34 14.20
N CYS A 313 11.14 -10.11 14.67
CA CYS A 313 10.56 -8.90 14.08
C CYS A 313 10.88 -8.73 12.59
N ALA A 314 12.10 -9.08 12.17
CA ALA A 314 12.45 -9.10 10.75
C ALA A 314 11.70 -10.19 9.95
N LEU A 315 11.40 -11.34 10.56
CA LEU A 315 10.55 -12.37 9.92
C LEU A 315 9.10 -11.89 9.75
N LEU A 316 8.53 -11.21 10.75
CA LEU A 316 7.21 -10.60 10.63
C LEU A 316 7.15 -9.60 9.48
N ALA A 317 8.13 -8.70 9.40
CA ALA A 317 8.21 -7.71 8.33
C ALA A 317 8.29 -8.37 6.95
N LYS A 318 9.01 -9.49 6.80
CA LYS A 318 9.05 -10.28 5.56
C LYS A 318 7.70 -10.90 5.18
N GLN A 319 6.84 -11.17 6.16
CA GLN A 319 5.47 -11.64 5.94
C GLN A 319 4.46 -10.49 5.79
N GLY A 320 4.93 -9.24 5.77
CA GLY A 320 4.09 -8.06 5.66
C GLY A 320 3.34 -7.74 6.95
N TYR A 321 3.89 -8.09 8.12
CA TYR A 321 3.33 -7.69 9.41
C TYR A 321 4.28 -6.78 10.19
N HIS A 322 3.72 -5.86 10.96
CA HIS A 322 4.43 -5.08 12.00
C HIS A 322 3.78 -5.28 13.37
N VAL A 323 4.55 -5.00 14.43
CA VAL A 323 4.06 -5.08 15.81
C VAL A 323 3.18 -3.87 16.11
N GLY A 324 1.94 -4.11 16.51
CA GLY A 324 1.00 -3.09 16.97
C GLY A 324 1.22 -2.77 18.45
N ASN A 325 1.10 -3.76 19.33
CA ASN A 325 1.41 -3.62 20.75
C ASN A 325 1.83 -4.94 21.42
N ILE A 326 2.51 -4.84 22.56
CA ILE A 326 2.96 -5.95 23.39
C ILE A 326 2.51 -5.69 24.84
N ASP A 327 1.81 -6.65 25.44
CA ASP A 327 1.52 -6.65 26.88
C ASP A 327 2.03 -7.96 27.50
N ALA A 328 2.99 -7.84 28.41
CA ALA A 328 3.62 -9.00 29.05
C ALA A 328 3.49 -8.96 30.57
N THR A 329 3.50 -10.13 31.19
CA THR A 329 3.47 -10.31 32.64
C THR A 329 4.50 -11.35 33.06
N ILE A 330 5.45 -10.94 33.89
CA ILE A 330 6.42 -11.82 34.54
C ILE A 330 5.80 -12.35 35.84
N ILE A 331 5.88 -13.66 36.05
CA ILE A 331 5.42 -14.33 37.27
C ILE A 331 6.66 -14.81 38.02
N ALA A 332 7.00 -14.10 39.09
CA ALA A 332 8.19 -14.37 39.90
C ALA A 332 7.95 -14.02 41.37
N GLN A 333 8.31 -14.94 42.29
CA GLN A 333 8.23 -14.65 43.72
C GLN A 333 9.33 -13.69 44.20
N LYS A 334 10.53 -13.83 43.64
CA LYS A 334 11.70 -12.97 43.82
C LYS A 334 12.57 -12.98 42.55
N PRO A 335 13.39 -11.96 42.30
CA PRO A 335 13.49 -10.69 43.03
C PRO A 335 12.30 -9.75 42.77
N LYS A 336 12.26 -8.60 43.46
CA LYS A 336 11.32 -7.53 43.10
C LYS A 336 11.74 -6.91 41.76
N LEU A 337 10.83 -6.90 40.79
CA LEU A 337 11.15 -6.48 39.41
C LEU A 337 10.82 -5.02 39.09
N ALA A 338 10.09 -4.32 39.97
CA ALA A 338 9.50 -3.01 39.68
C ALA A 338 10.50 -1.95 39.16
N GLU A 339 11.73 -1.94 39.68
CA GLU A 339 12.78 -0.98 39.26
C GLU A 339 13.39 -1.31 37.88
N PHE A 340 13.23 -2.55 37.41
CA PHE A 340 13.80 -3.04 36.15
C PHE A 340 12.80 -2.98 34.99
N LEU A 341 11.49 -2.99 35.27
CA LEU A 341 10.44 -3.00 34.23
C LEU A 341 10.59 -1.88 33.18
N PRO A 342 10.94 -0.62 33.54
CA PRO A 342 11.13 0.44 32.53
C PRO A 342 12.26 0.12 31.53
N GLN A 343 13.37 -0.46 32.00
CA GLN A 343 14.51 -0.80 31.15
C GLN A 343 14.19 -1.99 30.23
N MET A 344 13.47 -2.98 30.75
CA MET A 344 12.99 -4.11 29.94
C MET A 344 12.08 -3.61 28.81
N ARG A 345 11.19 -2.66 29.11
CA ARG A 345 10.23 -2.07 28.18
C ARG A 345 10.95 -1.33 27.04
N GLU A 346 11.96 -0.55 27.38
CA GLU A 346 12.79 0.18 26.41
C GLU A 346 13.56 -0.77 25.49
N LYS A 347 14.18 -1.83 26.04
CA LYS A 347 14.91 -2.82 25.24
C LYS A 347 14.01 -3.57 24.26
N ILE A 348 12.85 -4.04 24.73
CA ILE A 348 11.89 -4.75 23.90
C ILE A 348 11.30 -3.81 22.83
N ALA A 349 10.93 -2.58 23.18
CA ALA A 349 10.42 -1.59 22.23
C ALA A 349 11.46 -1.29 21.13
N THR A 350 12.72 -1.12 21.51
CA THR A 350 13.83 -0.88 20.57
C THR A 350 14.01 -2.06 19.62
N ALA A 351 14.05 -3.29 20.15
CA ALA A 351 14.20 -4.51 19.36
C ALA A 351 13.05 -4.72 18.36
N CYS A 352 11.82 -4.36 18.78
CA CYS A 352 10.62 -4.45 17.95
C CYS A 352 10.41 -3.25 17.03
N LYS A 353 11.23 -2.19 17.16
CA LYS A 353 11.13 -0.93 16.41
C LYS A 353 9.77 -0.25 16.57
N VAL A 354 9.22 -0.25 17.79
CA VAL A 354 7.94 0.38 18.13
C VAL A 354 8.11 1.48 19.17
N GLY A 355 7.11 2.35 19.29
CA GLY A 355 7.05 3.35 20.36
C GLY A 355 6.98 2.71 21.75
N LEU A 356 7.49 3.43 22.76
CA LEU A 356 7.48 2.94 24.15
C LEU A 356 6.05 2.77 24.70
N ASP A 357 5.10 3.52 24.15
CA ASP A 357 3.66 3.45 24.43
C ASP A 357 2.99 2.17 23.87
N ALA A 358 3.65 1.47 22.95
CA ALA A 358 3.18 0.19 22.40
C ALA A 358 3.62 -1.03 23.24
N VAL A 359 4.48 -0.88 24.24
CA VAL A 359 4.99 -2.00 25.06
C VAL A 359 4.62 -1.79 26.52
N ASN A 360 4.04 -2.80 27.16
CA ASN A 360 3.78 -2.82 28.59
C ASN A 360 4.30 -4.11 29.23
N ILE A 361 4.97 -3.99 30.38
CA ILE A 361 5.53 -5.13 31.11
C ILE A 361 5.11 -5.01 32.57
N LYS A 362 4.48 -6.07 33.07
CA LYS A 362 3.99 -6.19 34.44
C LYS A 362 4.75 -7.29 35.15
N ALA A 363 4.73 -7.28 36.47
CA ALA A 363 5.22 -8.38 37.28
C ALA A 363 4.19 -8.69 38.39
N THR A 364 4.02 -9.97 38.70
CA THR A 364 3.19 -10.45 39.80
C THR A 364 3.87 -11.61 40.51
N THR A 365 3.49 -11.83 41.76
CA THR A 365 3.84 -13.06 42.50
C THR A 365 2.66 -14.03 42.48
N GLU A 366 2.92 -15.30 42.83
CA GLU A 366 1.86 -16.30 43.05
C GLU A 366 1.61 -16.54 44.55
N GLU A 367 1.88 -15.56 45.42
CA GLU A 367 1.59 -15.64 46.86
C GLU A 367 2.23 -16.89 47.53
N LYS A 368 3.46 -17.25 47.12
CA LYS A 368 4.20 -18.45 47.54
C LYS A 368 3.54 -19.79 47.17
N LEU A 369 2.62 -19.78 46.20
CA LEU A 369 1.99 -20.98 45.65
C LEU A 369 2.68 -21.42 44.35
N GLY A 370 2.70 -22.73 44.12
CA GLY A 370 3.24 -23.30 42.87
C GLY A 370 4.75 -23.15 42.72
N PHE A 371 5.27 -23.53 41.55
CA PHE A 371 6.72 -23.55 41.33
C PHE A 371 7.33 -22.15 41.25
N THR A 372 6.57 -21.13 40.82
CA THR A 372 7.07 -19.75 40.83
C THR A 372 7.06 -19.17 42.24
N GLY A 373 6.03 -19.47 43.03
CA GLY A 373 5.92 -19.11 44.45
C GLY A 373 6.94 -19.78 45.36
N GLU A 374 7.31 -21.04 45.06
CA GLU A 374 8.38 -21.78 45.74
C GLU A 374 9.80 -21.38 45.28
N GLU A 375 9.94 -20.35 44.42
CA GLU A 375 11.23 -19.88 43.88
C GLU A 375 11.98 -20.97 43.07
N ARG A 376 11.26 -21.92 42.46
CA ARG A 376 11.84 -23.00 41.63
C ARG A 376 12.01 -22.60 40.16
N GLY A 377 11.31 -21.56 39.72
CA GLY A 377 11.35 -21.06 38.35
C GLY A 377 10.66 -19.71 38.21
N ILE A 378 10.80 -19.11 37.04
CA ILE A 378 10.08 -17.90 36.62
C ILE A 378 9.30 -18.24 35.36
N ALA A 379 8.08 -17.72 35.27
CA ALA A 379 7.24 -17.83 34.08
C ALA A 379 6.96 -16.45 33.49
N ALA A 380 6.64 -16.39 32.21
CA ALA A 380 6.16 -15.17 31.57
C ALA A 380 5.00 -15.47 30.63
N HIS A 381 4.03 -14.56 30.59
CA HIS A 381 3.00 -14.50 29.56
C HIS A 381 3.20 -13.25 28.71
N ALA A 382 2.98 -13.36 27.41
CA ALA A 382 2.92 -12.23 26.50
C ALA A 382 1.68 -12.32 25.61
N ILE A 383 0.98 -11.21 25.44
CA ILE A 383 -0.08 -11.04 24.45
C ILE A 383 0.38 -9.93 23.52
N VAL A 384 0.31 -10.20 22.22
CA VAL A 384 0.75 -9.24 21.19
C VAL A 384 -0.33 -9.05 20.14
N LEU A 385 -0.39 -7.85 19.60
CA LEU A 385 -1.14 -7.52 18.38
C LEU A 385 -0.14 -7.27 17.26
N ILE A 386 -0.36 -7.88 16.10
CA ILE A 386 0.35 -7.55 14.85
C ILE A 386 -0.66 -7.11 13.81
N GLU A 387 -0.22 -6.25 12.90
CA GLU A 387 -1.03 -5.64 11.84
C GLU A 387 -0.32 -5.84 10.51
N SER A 388 -1.09 -5.89 9.41
CA SER A 388 -0.58 -5.98 8.05
C SER A 388 -0.68 -4.68 7.28
#